data_AF-A0A3C0SRS2-F1
#
_entry.id   AF-A0A3C0SRS2-F1
#
_cell.length_a   1.000
_cell.length_b   1.000
_cell.length_c   1.000
_cell.angle_alpha   90.00
_cell.angle_beta   90.00
_cell.angle_gamma   90.00
#
_symmetry.space_group_name_H-M   'P 1'
#
loop_
_entity.id
_entity.type
_entity.pdbx_description
1 polymer ?
#
loop_
_entity_poly.entity_id
_entity_poly.type
_entity_poly.pdbx_seq_one_letter_code
_entity_poly.pdbx_strand_id
1 'polypeptide(L)' 'SITINPAHAINVDHRVGSIEIGKDADIIIYNGHPFDLRNTVKFVMVNGEVVKNQL' A
#
# COMPACT_ATOMS: atom_id res chain seq x y z
N SER A 1 1.48 -10.47 -8.93
CA SER A 1 1.45 -9.20 -8.18
C SER A 1 1.14 -9.50 -6.71
N ILE A 2 1.71 -8.75 -5.76
CA ILE A 2 1.48 -8.93 -4.31
C ILE A 2 0.32 -8.07 -3.76
N THR A 3 -0.24 -7.16 -4.55
CA THR A 3 -1.30 -6.23 -4.12
C THR A 3 -2.65 -6.53 -4.77
N ILE A 4 -2.79 -6.32 -6.09
CA ILE A 4 -4.09 -6.39 -6.78
C ILE A 4 -4.58 -7.83 -6.99
N ASN A 5 -3.68 -8.79 -7.24
CA ASN A 5 -4.05 -10.19 -7.45
C ASN A 5 -4.72 -10.83 -6.22
N PRO A 6 -4.17 -10.72 -4.99
CA PRO A 6 -4.88 -11.21 -3.81
C PRO A 6 -6.17 -10.43 -3.57
N ALA A 7 -6.22 -9.12 -3.81
CA ALA A 7 -7.46 -8.33 -3.65
C ALA A 7 -8.59 -8.86 -4.57
N HIS A 8 -8.30 -9.18 -5.83
CA HIS A 8 -9.26 -9.84 -6.72
C HIS A 8 -9.67 -11.24 -6.22
N ALA A 9 -8.71 -12.05 -5.75
CA ALA A 9 -8.99 -13.42 -5.32
C ALA A 9 -9.98 -13.52 -4.16
N ILE A 10 -10.05 -12.47 -3.32
CA ILE A 10 -11.02 -12.37 -2.21
C ILE A 10 -12.11 -11.30 -2.45
N ASN A 11 -12.27 -10.81 -3.69
CA ASN A 11 -13.30 -9.85 -4.12
C ASN A 11 -13.32 -8.51 -3.34
N VAL A 12 -12.15 -8.00 -2.96
CA VAL A 12 -11.98 -6.68 -2.31
C VAL A 12 -11.20 -5.67 -3.15
N ASP A 13 -10.98 -5.97 -4.43
CA ASP A 13 -10.24 -5.12 -5.38
C ASP A 13 -10.90 -3.75 -5.64
N HIS A 14 -12.20 -3.63 -5.41
CA HIS A 14 -12.92 -2.36 -5.42
C HIS A 14 -12.52 -1.43 -4.25
N ARG A 15 -11.85 -1.96 -3.22
CA ARG A 15 -11.37 -1.21 -2.05
C ARG A 15 -9.86 -1.08 -1.99
N VAL A 16 -9.10 -2.13 -2.30
CA VAL A 16 -7.64 -2.15 -2.07
C VAL A 16 -6.87 -2.79 -3.22
N GLY A 17 -5.54 -2.73 -3.15
CA GLY A 17 -4.64 -3.50 -4.03
C GLY A 17 -4.07 -2.74 -5.22
N SER A 18 -4.58 -1.54 -5.52
CA SER A 18 -3.98 -0.59 -6.48
C SER A 18 -4.26 0.86 -6.06
N ILE A 19 -3.54 1.81 -6.67
CA ILE A 19 -3.72 3.24 -6.41
C ILE A 19 -4.63 3.80 -7.52
N GLU A 20 -5.92 3.86 -7.22
CA GLU A 20 -6.98 4.33 -8.12
C GLU A 20 -8.01 5.13 -7.32
N ILE A 21 -8.73 6.03 -8.00
CA ILE A 21 -9.78 6.84 -7.37
C ILE A 21 -10.91 5.93 -6.87
N GLY A 22 -11.40 6.20 -5.65
CA GLY A 22 -12.51 5.46 -5.02
C GLY A 22 -12.08 4.27 -4.16
N LYS A 23 -10.77 3.95 -4.12
CA LYS A 23 -10.20 2.93 -3.25
C LYS A 23 -9.79 3.51 -1.89
N ASP A 24 -9.65 2.64 -0.91
CA ASP A 24 -9.17 2.97 0.43
C ASP A 24 -7.75 3.54 0.31
N ALA A 25 -7.47 4.59 1.09
CA ALA A 25 -6.17 5.27 1.07
C ALA A 25 -5.12 4.48 1.90
N ASP A 26 -4.85 3.26 1.46
CA ASP A 26 -3.85 2.35 2.01
C ASP A 26 -2.53 2.52 1.24
N ILE A 27 -1.63 3.34 1.79
CA ILE A 27 -0.41 3.79 1.11
C ILE A 27 0.82 3.48 1.95
N ILE A 28 1.83 2.90 1.30
CA ILE A 28 3.15 2.66 1.89
C ILE A 28 4.20 3.38 1.05
N ILE A 29 5.08 4.16 1.71
CA ILE A 29 6.23 4.79 1.06
C ILE A 29 7.51 4.14 1.58
N TYR A 30 8.32 3.67 0.65
CA TYR A 30 9.68 3.16 0.88
C TYR A 30 10.70 4.23 0.47
N ASN A 31 11.90 4.21 1.05
CA ASN A 31 13.02 5.05 0.60
C ASN A 31 13.72 4.52 -0.68
N GLY A 32 13.07 3.62 -1.42
CA GLY A 32 13.57 3.01 -2.65
C GLY A 32 12.66 1.86 -3.08
N HIS A 33 13.14 0.99 -3.97
CA HIS A 33 12.35 -0.14 -4.45
C HIS A 33 12.02 -1.13 -3.31
N PRO A 34 10.76 -1.60 -3.17
CA PRO A 34 10.30 -2.42 -2.04
C PRO A 34 10.92 -3.82 -1.97
N PHE A 35 11.43 -4.36 -3.09
CA PHE A 35 12.12 -5.65 -3.12
C PHE A 35 13.64 -5.57 -2.97
N ASP A 36 14.19 -4.38 -2.76
CA ASP A 36 15.58 -4.24 -2.33
C ASP A 36 15.61 -4.21 -0.80
N LEU A 37 16.24 -5.21 -0.21
CA LEU A 37 16.30 -5.43 1.24
C LEU A 37 17.00 -4.30 2.02
N ARG A 38 17.73 -3.42 1.33
CA ARG A 38 18.36 -2.23 1.94
C ARG A 38 17.35 -1.11 2.19
N ASN A 39 16.21 -1.14 1.51
CA ASN A 39 15.18 -0.13 1.65
C ASN A 39 14.24 -0.46 2.80
N THR A 40 13.73 0.59 3.42
CA THR A 40 12.88 0.53 4.61
C THR A 40 11.61 1.34 4.37
N VAL A 41 10.53 0.91 5.01
CA VAL A 41 9.26 1.65 5.00
C VAL A 41 9.43 2.94 5.80
N LYS A 42 9.19 4.08 5.16
CA LYS A 42 9.23 5.42 5.76
C LYS A 42 7.86 5.93 6.18
N PHE A 43 6.82 5.50 5.50
CA PHE A 43 5.46 5.96 5.76
C PHE A 43 4.46 4.84 5.57
N VAL A 44 3.44 4.80 6.44
CA VAL A 44 2.29 3.91 6.30
C VAL A 44 1.04 4.70 6.64
N MET A 45 0.06 4.64 5.74
CA MET A 45 -1.28 5.14 5.91
C MET A 45 -2.27 3.99 5.69
N VAL A 46 -3.30 3.93 6.55
CA VAL A 46 -4.38 2.93 6.47
C VAL A 46 -5.71 3.68 6.51
N ASN A 47 -6.58 3.49 5.53
CA ASN A 47 -7.86 4.20 5.39
C ASN A 47 -7.74 5.73 5.52
N GLY A 48 -6.63 6.33 5.06
CA GLY A 48 -6.39 7.77 5.17
C GLY A 48 -5.75 8.21 6.49
N GLU A 49 -5.64 7.33 7.49
CA GLU A 49 -4.99 7.63 8.76
C GLU A 49 -3.51 7.27 8.74
N VAL A 50 -2.67 8.19 9.20
CA VAL A 50 -1.22 7.99 9.26
C VAL A 50 -0.87 7.15 10.49
N VAL A 51 -0.49 5.89 10.27
CA VAL A 51 -0.08 4.97 11.35
C VAL A 51 1.43 4.97 11.58
N LYS A 52 2.22 5.38 10.58
CA LYS A 52 3.67 5.54 10.68
C LYS A 52 4.14 6.71 9.82
N ASN A 53 4.93 7.61 10.40
CA ASN A 53 5.58 8.70 9.67
C ASN A 53 7.05 8.85 10.08
N GLN A 54 7.95 8.58 9.12
CA GLN A 54 9.40 8.74 9.20
C GLN A 54 9.95 9.32 7.88
N LEU A 55 9.11 10.05 7.15
CA LEU A 55 9.53 10.85 6.00
C LEU A 55 10.51 11.94 6.45
#